data_AF-A0A9E3AV59-F1
#
_entry.id   AF-A0A9E3AV59-F1
#
_cell.length_a   1.000
_cell.length_b   1.000
_cell.length_c   1.000
_cell.angle_alpha   90.00
_cell.angle_beta   90.00
_cell.angle_gamma   90.00
#
_symmetry.space_group_name_H-M   'P 1'
#
loop_
_entity.id
_entity.type
_entity.pdbx_description
1 polymer ?
#
loop_
_entity_poly.entity_id
_entity_poly.type
_entity_poly.pdbx_seq_one_letter_code
_entity_poly.pdbx_strand_id
1 'polypeptide(L)' 'MPRAFDPETVKIIALAYDSAWHEIEAASAKPMSPAQRTKASAELTKHLLAAVEGGERDPDKLRLIALESMKTK' A
#
# COMPACT_ATOMS: atom_id res chain seq x y z
N MET A 1 -8.36 17.67 13.64
CA MET A 1 -9.48 17.23 12.78
C MET A 1 -8.97 16.10 11.91
N PRO A 2 -9.59 14.91 11.86
CA PRO A 2 -9.20 13.92 10.85
C PRO A 2 -9.48 14.55 9.49
N ARG A 3 -8.43 14.73 8.70
CA ARG A 3 -8.54 15.29 7.36
C ARG A 3 -9.16 14.18 6.51
N ALA A 4 -10.45 14.28 6.20
CA ALA A 4 -11.09 13.31 5.32
C ALA A 4 -10.39 13.35 3.95
N PHE A 5 -10.02 12.18 3.44
CA PHE A 5 -9.49 12.09 2.07
C PHE A 5 -10.62 12.40 1.09
N ASP A 6 -10.32 13.23 0.09
CA ASP A 6 -11.22 13.42 -1.03
C ASP A 6 -11.32 12.12 -1.88
N PRO A 7 -12.39 11.96 -2.68
CA PRO A 7 -12.58 10.75 -3.48
C PRO A 7 -11.45 10.47 -4.47
N GLU A 8 -10.75 11.49 -4.95
CA GLU A 8 -9.62 11.34 -5.87
C GLU A 8 -8.42 10.71 -5.15
N THR A 9 -8.13 11.19 -3.95
CA THR A 9 -7.08 10.66 -3.07
C THR A 9 -7.37 9.21 -2.70
N VAL A 10 -8.63 8.86 -2.41
CA VAL A 10 -9.02 7.47 -2.15
C VAL A 10 -8.78 6.58 -3.37
N LYS A 11 -9.07 7.05 -4.59
CA LYS A 11 -8.81 6.31 -5.83
C LYS A 11 -7.32 6.09 -6.05
N ILE A 12 -6.49 7.10 -5.80
CA ILE A 12 -5.03 7.02 -5.91
C ILE A 12 -4.49 5.96 -4.93
N ILE A 13 -4.95 5.99 -3.67
CA ILE A 13 -4.55 4.99 -2.66
C ILE A 13 -4.96 3.58 -3.12
N ALA A 14 -6.19 3.40 -3.59
CA ALA A 14 -6.69 2.10 -4.04
C ALA A 14 -5.87 1.56 -5.23
N LEU A 15 -5.57 2.39 -6.23
CA LEU A 15 -4.75 2.00 -7.38
C LEU A 15 -3.32 1.59 -6.97
N ALA A 16 -2.69 2.39 -6.11
CA ALA A 16 -1.36 2.07 -5.60
C ALA A 16 -1.35 0.79 -4.76
N TYR A 17 -2.39 0.59 -3.92
CA TYR A 17 -2.58 -0.61 -3.14
C TYR A 17 -2.71 -1.85 -4.02
N ASP A 18 -3.64 -1.83 -4.98
CA ASP A 18 -3.92 -3.00 -5.83
C ASP A 18 -2.69 -3.39 -6.65
N SER A 19 -1.98 -2.40 -7.21
CA SER A 19 -0.76 -2.65 -7.97
C SER A 19 0.36 -3.24 -7.10
N ALA A 20 0.61 -2.65 -5.92
CA ALA A 20 1.65 -3.14 -5.03
C ALA A 20 1.31 -4.53 -4.45
N TRP A 21 0.03 -4.76 -4.13
CA TRP A 21 -0.46 -6.04 -3.63
C TRP A 21 -0.29 -7.16 -4.67
N HIS A 22 -0.60 -6.88 -5.94
CA HIS A 22 -0.41 -7.84 -7.03
C HIS A 22 1.06 -8.27 -7.17
N GLU A 23 2.00 -7.33 -7.08
CA GLU A 23 3.44 -7.62 -7.12
C GLU A 23 3.90 -8.45 -5.91
N ILE A 24 3.37 -8.17 -4.72
CA ILE A 24 3.67 -8.92 -3.50
C ILE A 24 3.17 -10.36 -3.60
N GLU A 25 1.95 -10.56 -4.11
CA GLU A 25 1.41 -11.90 -4.35
C GLU A 25 2.21 -12.64 -5.43
N ALA A 26 2.59 -11.96 -6.51
CA ALA A 26 3.39 -12.54 -7.60
C ALA A 26 4.82 -12.90 -7.17
N ALA A 27 5.44 -12.10 -6.30
CA ALA A 27 6.78 -12.36 -5.76
C ALA A 27 6.79 -13.44 -4.68
N SER A 28 5.63 -13.82 -4.15
CA SER A 28 5.54 -14.81 -3.07
C SER A 28 5.70 -16.23 -3.62
N ALA A 29 6.78 -16.91 -3.22
CA ALA A 29 7.03 -18.30 -3.62
C ALA A 29 5.99 -19.30 -3.07
N LYS A 30 5.22 -18.92 -2.03
CA LYS A 30 4.17 -19.73 -1.43
C LYS A 30 2.95 -18.85 -1.12
N PRO A 31 1.73 -19.39 -1.19
CA PRO A 31 0.55 -18.64 -0.76
C PRO A 31 0.69 -18.17 0.68
N MET A 32 0.52 -16.86 0.91
CA MET A 32 0.50 -16.30 2.25
C MET A 32 -0.68 -16.85 3.05
N SER A 33 -0.44 -17.20 4.31
CA SER A 33 -1.52 -17.56 5.24
C SER A 33 -2.43 -16.35 5.50
N PRO A 34 -3.67 -16.56 5.98
CA PRO A 34 -4.58 -15.46 6.28
C PRO A 34 -3.97 -14.42 7.24
N ALA A 35 -3.24 -14.87 8.25
CA ALA A 35 -2.57 -13.97 9.20
C ALA A 35 -1.43 -13.15 8.54
N GLN A 36 -0.68 -13.77 7.62
CA GLN A 36 0.36 -13.07 6.85
C GLN A 36 -0.26 -12.04 5.91
N ARG A 37 -1.37 -12.38 5.23
CA ARG A 37 -2.10 -11.46 4.36
C ARG A 37 -2.61 -10.24 5.12
N THR A 38 -3.26 -10.44 6.27
CA THR A 38 -3.75 -9.34 7.09
C THR A 38 -2.61 -8.44 7.55
N LYS A 39 -1.49 -9.01 7.98
CA LYS A 39 -0.33 -8.24 8.42
C LYS A 39 0.30 -7.44 7.29
N ALA A 40 0.50 -8.07 6.13
CA ALA A 40 1.04 -7.43 4.93
C ALA A 40 0.12 -6.29 4.46
N SER A 41 -1.18 -6.54 4.39
CA SER A 41 -2.19 -5.54 4.01
C SER A 41 -2.21 -4.35 4.97
N ALA A 42 -2.12 -4.59 6.28
CA ALA A 42 -2.08 -3.54 7.29
C ALA A 42 -0.81 -2.67 7.19
N GLU A 43 0.36 -3.31 7.03
CA GLU A 43 1.62 -2.58 6.83
C GLU A 43 1.58 -1.75 5.53
N LEU A 44 1.11 -2.35 4.43
CA LEU A 44 1.03 -1.66 3.13
C LEU A 44 0.11 -0.43 3.19
N THR A 45 -1.08 -0.60 3.77
CA THR A 45 -2.06 0.48 3.96
C THR A 45 -1.48 1.60 4.82
N LYS A 46 -0.78 1.26 5.90
CA LYS A 46 -0.16 2.25 6.80
C LYS A 46 0.86 3.12 6.07
N HIS A 47 1.72 2.52 5.24
CA HIS A 47 2.74 3.27 4.50
C HIS A 47 2.13 4.15 3.39
N LEU A 48 1.11 3.65 2.70
CA LEU A 48 0.37 4.45 1.70
C LEU A 48 -0.30 5.66 2.34
N LEU A 49 -1.00 5.47 3.47
CA LEU A 49 -1.65 6.56 4.18
C LEU A 49 -0.64 7.60 4.68
N ALA A 50 0.48 7.17 5.25
CA ALA A 50 1.53 8.07 5.70
C ALA A 50 2.13 8.89 4.54
N ALA A 51 2.34 8.28 3.37
CA ALA A 51 2.85 8.97 2.19
C ALA A 51 1.84 10.01 1.66
N VAL A 52 0.55 9.66 1.61
CA VAL A 52 -0.51 10.58 1.19
C VAL A 52 -0.70 11.72 2.17
N GLU A 53 -0.64 11.46 3.48
CA GLU A 53 -0.67 12.49 4.51
C GLU A 53 0.54 13.44 4.40
N GLY A 54 1.69 12.90 3.95
CA GLY A 54 2.89 13.67 3.60
C GLY A 54 2.77 14.49 2.31
N GLY A 55 1.69 14.35 1.56
CA GLY A 55 1.40 15.10 0.33
C GLY A 55 1.76 14.37 -0.96
N GLU A 56 2.22 13.12 -0.89
CA GLU A 56 2.47 12.32 -2.10
C GLU A 56 1.13 11.91 -2.74
N ARG A 57 1.03 12.15 -4.04
CA ARG A 57 -0.18 11.85 -4.83
C ARG A 57 0.12 11.09 -6.11
N ASP A 58 1.40 10.88 -6.42
CA ASP A 58 1.83 10.10 -7.56
C ASP A 58 1.60 8.61 -7.28
N PRO A 59 0.70 7.94 -8.02
CA PRO A 59 0.40 6.52 -7.82
C PRO A 59 1.63 5.62 -7.95
N ASP A 60 2.58 5.97 -8.83
CA ASP A 60 3.78 5.16 -9.06
C ASP A 60 4.76 5.27 -7.88
N LYS A 61 4.91 6.46 -7.30
CA LYS A 61 5.71 6.63 -6.09
C LYS A 61 5.07 5.97 -4.89
N LEU A 62 3.76 6.07 -4.75
CA LEU A 62 3.01 5.40 -3.68
C LEU A 62 3.16 3.88 -3.78
N ARG A 63 3.10 3.32 -5.00
CA ARG A 63 3.39 1.90 -5.26
C ARG A 63 4.81 1.54 -4.83
N LEU A 64 5.82 2.33 -5.22
CA LEU A 64 7.21 2.07 -4.83
C LEU A 64 7.40 2.10 -3.31
N ILE A 65 6.85 3.09 -2.61
CA ILE A 65 6.89 3.21 -1.14
C ILE A 65 6.26 1.97 -0.49
N ALA A 66 5.09 1.55 -0.98
CA ALA A 66 4.42 0.35 -0.51
C ALA A 66 5.28 -0.90 -0.70
N LEU A 67 5.93 -1.06 -1.86
CA LEU A 67 6.80 -2.20 -2.13
C LEU A 67 8.08 -2.19 -1.28
N GLU A 68 8.69 -1.02 -1.07
CA GLU A 68 9.88 -0.88 -0.22
C GLU A 68 9.59 -1.23 1.24
N SER A 69 8.43 -0.83 1.76
CA SER A 69 8.01 -1.17 3.14
C SER A 69 7.92 -2.68 3.39
N MET A 70 7.68 -3.46 2.33
CA MET A 70 7.52 -4.91 2.38
C MET A 70 8.83 -5.68 2.18
N LYS A 71 9.89 -5.02 1.71
CA LYS A 71 11.24 -5.61 1.54
C LYS A 71 12.07 -5.56 2.82
N THR A 72 11.74 -4.66 3.74
CA THR A 72 12.40 -4.57 5.05
C THR A 72 11.78 -5.53 6.06
N LYS A 73 12.06 -6.84 5.95
CA LYS A 73 12.09 -7.77 7.09
C LYS A 73 12.74 -9.11 6.79
#